data_AF-A0A370D6J9-F1
#
_entry.id   AF-A0A370D6J9-F1
#
_cell.length_a   1.000
_cell.length_b   1.000
_cell.length_c   1.000
_cell.angle_alpha   90.00
_cell.angle_beta   90.00
_cell.angle_gamma   90.00
#
_symmetry.space_group_name_H-M   'P 1'
#
loop_
_entity.id
_entity.type
_entity.pdbx_description
1 polymer ?
#
loop_
_entity_poly.entity_id
_entity_poly.type
_entity_poly.pdbx_seq_one_letter_code
_entity_poly.pdbx_strand_id
1 'polypeptide(L)'
;MNENKNTNCSQIPTRGENQPPLCAPAPLQQSAYKTQKHEQKTCPHCNTNFECKSGDIVNCQCESVMLKQEHRDYISSQYDDCLCAHCMRIMRSEYNVEKFNSQMQQLTLGK
;
A
#
# COMPACT_ATOMS: atom_id res chain seq x y z
N MET A 1 -29.19 42.50 36.66
CA MET A 1 -29.42 41.23 37.35
C MET A 1 -29.30 40.11 36.34
N ASN A 2 -28.46 39.13 36.68
CA ASN A 2 -28.53 37.70 36.28
C ASN A 2 -29.99 37.18 36.30
N GLU A 3 -30.41 36.19 35.51
CA GLU A 3 -29.98 34.79 35.57
C GLU A 3 -30.30 33.98 34.31
N ASN A 4 -29.50 32.95 34.17
CA ASN A 4 -29.37 31.91 33.14
C ASN A 4 -30.34 30.75 33.39
N LYS A 5 -30.97 30.17 32.35
CA LYS A 5 -31.35 28.74 32.32
C LYS A 5 -31.19 28.14 30.92
N ASN A 6 -29.98 27.62 30.67
CA ASN A 6 -29.65 26.30 30.13
C ASN A 6 -30.78 25.42 29.54
N THR A 7 -30.45 24.71 28.45
CA THR A 7 -30.76 23.29 28.07
C THR A 7 -31.44 23.20 26.68
N ASN A 8 -31.10 22.36 25.70
CA ASN A 8 -30.01 21.47 25.30
C ASN A 8 -30.39 20.95 23.89
N CYS A 9 -29.41 20.72 23.00
CA CYS A 9 -29.57 20.18 21.65
C CYS A 9 -30.04 18.71 21.63
N SER A 10 -31.34 18.45 21.47
CA SER A 10 -31.85 17.12 21.07
C SER A 10 -33.32 17.20 20.61
N GLN A 11 -33.57 17.71 19.41
CA GLN A 11 -34.81 17.47 18.64
C GLN A 11 -34.63 17.97 17.20
N ILE A 12 -34.66 17.03 16.25
CA ILE A 12 -34.35 17.14 14.80
C ILE A 12 -35.65 17.51 14.04
N PRO A 13 -35.62 18.00 12.77
CA PRO A 13 -35.81 17.04 11.68
C PRO A 13 -34.99 17.31 10.40
N THR A 14 -34.95 16.28 9.57
CA THR A 14 -34.10 16.03 8.39
C THR A 14 -34.65 16.55 7.05
N ARG A 15 -33.70 16.79 6.13
CA ARG A 15 -33.75 16.72 4.64
C ARG A 15 -34.53 17.80 3.87
N GLY A 16 -33.75 18.60 3.14
CA GLY A 16 -34.17 19.27 1.92
C GLY A 16 -33.05 20.12 1.34
N GLU A 17 -32.50 19.66 0.22
CA GLU A 17 -31.99 20.50 -0.88
C GLU A 17 -30.55 21.05 -0.82
N ASN A 18 -29.85 20.71 -1.91
CA ASN A 18 -28.57 21.21 -2.39
C ASN A 18 -28.45 22.75 -2.35
N GLN A 19 -27.58 23.30 -1.50
CA GLN A 19 -26.88 24.56 -1.82
C GLN A 19 -25.62 24.76 -0.95
N PRO A 20 -24.41 24.70 -1.53
CA PRO A 20 -23.19 25.15 -0.84
C PRO A 20 -23.15 26.70 -0.79
N PRO A 21 -22.67 27.31 0.31
CA PRO A 21 -22.54 28.77 0.40
C PRO A 21 -21.42 29.28 -0.51
N LEU A 22 -21.75 30.30 -1.31
CA LEU A 22 -20.84 31.03 -2.20
C LEU A 22 -20.05 32.10 -1.41
N CYS A 23 -18.81 32.35 -1.88
CA CYS A 23 -17.94 33.54 -1.66
C CYS A 23 -16.67 33.39 -0.77
N ALA A 24 -15.68 32.61 -1.27
CA ALA A 24 -14.20 32.84 -1.45
C ALA A 24 -13.29 33.50 -0.35
N PRO A 25 -11.93 33.33 -0.34
CA PRO A 25 -11.02 33.12 -1.48
C PRO A 25 -10.19 31.83 -1.44
N ALA A 26 -9.70 31.42 -2.62
CA ALA A 26 -8.88 30.22 -2.81
C ALA A 26 -7.43 30.38 -2.32
N PRO A 27 -6.91 29.42 -1.55
CA PRO A 27 -5.55 28.94 -1.72
C PRO A 27 -5.57 27.68 -2.60
N LEU A 28 -4.58 27.53 -3.47
CA LEU A 28 -4.37 26.33 -4.28
C LEU A 28 -4.19 25.11 -3.38
N GLN A 29 -5.27 24.38 -3.10
CA GLN A 29 -5.21 23.12 -2.38
C GLN A 29 -6.01 22.03 -3.11
N GLN A 30 -5.24 21.14 -3.73
CA GLN A 30 -5.47 19.69 -3.77
C GLN A 30 -6.88 19.23 -4.21
N SER A 31 -7.07 19.08 -5.52
CA SER A 31 -8.25 18.43 -6.09
C SER A 31 -7.88 17.25 -6.99
N ALA A 32 -7.33 16.21 -6.37
CA ALA A 32 -7.53 14.81 -6.77
C ALA A 32 -7.24 13.96 -5.53
N TYR A 33 -8.14 13.96 -4.56
CA TYR A 33 -8.08 12.97 -3.48
C TYR A 33 -8.34 11.60 -4.11
N LYS A 34 -7.23 10.95 -4.50
CA LYS A 34 -7.18 9.64 -5.10
C LYS A 34 -7.83 8.67 -4.12
N THR A 35 -8.92 8.00 -4.49
CA THR A 35 -9.50 6.92 -3.70
C THR A 35 -8.41 5.86 -3.51
N GLN A 36 -7.84 5.81 -2.30
CA GLN A 36 -6.81 4.86 -1.93
C GLN A 36 -7.43 3.46 -1.97
N LYS A 37 -7.34 2.79 -3.12
CA LYS A 37 -7.78 1.41 -3.24
C LYS A 37 -6.76 0.52 -2.53
N HIS A 38 -7.16 0.00 -1.38
CA HIS A 38 -6.48 -1.08 -0.69
C HIS A 38 -7.23 -2.38 -1.01
N GLU A 39 -6.48 -3.42 -1.38
CA GLU A 39 -7.03 -4.73 -1.73
C GLU A 39 -6.52 -5.75 -0.72
N GLN A 40 -7.44 -6.51 -0.12
CA GLN A 40 -7.06 -7.68 0.68
C GLN A 40 -6.77 -8.83 -0.29
N LYS A 41 -5.52 -9.29 -0.31
CA LYS A 41 -5.05 -10.38 -1.16
C LYS A 41 -4.57 -11.55 -0.33
N THR A 42 -4.56 -12.74 -0.91
CA THR A 42 -3.94 -13.92 -0.33
C THR A 42 -2.58 -14.11 -0.99
N CYS A 43 -1.50 -14.15 -0.20
CA CYS A 43 -0.16 -14.35 -0.71
C CYS A 43 -0.04 -15.77 -1.33
N PRO A 44 0.26 -15.93 -2.63
CA PRO A 44 0.34 -17.25 -3.27
C PRO A 44 1.51 -18.11 -2.76
N HIS A 45 2.51 -17.52 -2.12
CA HIS A 45 3.64 -18.26 -1.54
C HIS A 45 3.31 -18.87 -0.16
N CYS A 46 2.64 -18.12 0.73
CA CYS A 46 2.41 -18.56 2.12
C CYS A 46 0.94 -18.70 2.50
N ASN A 47 0.02 -18.45 1.57
CA ASN A 47 -1.43 -18.48 1.75
C ASN A 47 -1.96 -17.58 2.87
N THR A 48 -1.20 -16.57 3.28
CA THR A 48 -1.62 -15.61 4.31
C THR A 48 -2.27 -14.38 3.65
N ASN A 49 -3.38 -13.92 4.23
CA ASN A 49 -4.03 -12.69 3.82
C ASN A 49 -3.17 -11.48 4.19
N PHE A 50 -3.10 -10.51 3.27
CA PHE A 50 -2.35 -9.29 3.48
C PHE A 50 -3.00 -8.11 2.74
N GLU A 51 -2.75 -6.91 3.25
CA GLU A 51 -3.19 -5.68 2.60
C GLU A 51 -2.20 -5.27 1.50
N CYS A 52 -2.67 -5.25 0.26
CA CYS A 52 -1.96 -4.73 -0.90
C CYS A 52 -2.43 -3.30 -1.21
N LYS A 53 -1.49 -2.36 -1.32
CA LYS A 53 -1.74 -0.96 -1.68
C LYS A 53 -1.00 -0.60 -2.97
N SER A 54 -1.08 -1.44 -4.00
CA SER A 54 -0.42 -1.16 -5.29
C SER A 54 -0.88 0.17 -5.91
N GLY A 55 -2.11 0.62 -5.62
CA GLY A 55 -2.61 1.94 -5.99
C GLY A 55 -1.98 3.12 -5.23
N ASP A 56 -1.34 2.84 -4.09
CA ASP A 56 -0.55 3.78 -3.29
C ASP A 56 0.78 3.14 -2.87
N ILE A 57 1.66 2.99 -3.86
CA ILE A 57 2.88 2.18 -3.77
C ILE A 57 3.75 2.52 -2.56
N VAL A 58 3.85 3.80 -2.19
CA VAL A 58 4.66 4.27 -1.06
C VAL A 58 4.18 3.71 0.29
N ASN A 59 2.90 3.33 0.39
CA ASN A 59 2.30 2.71 1.56
C ASN A 59 2.10 1.19 1.39
N CYS A 60 2.53 0.62 0.26
CA CYS A 60 2.41 -0.81 0.01
C CYS A 60 3.48 -1.59 0.78
N GLN A 61 3.13 -2.82 1.18
CA GLN A 61 4.06 -3.74 1.83
C GLN A 61 5.33 -4.02 1.01
N CYS A 62 5.25 -3.96 -0.32
CA CYS A 62 6.42 -4.13 -1.19
C CYS A 62 7.45 -3.01 -1.06
N GLU A 63 7.03 -1.78 -0.76
CA GLU A 63 7.95 -0.65 -0.59
C GLU A 63 8.78 -0.80 0.70
N SER A 64 8.21 -1.44 1.73
CA SER A 64 8.94 -1.76 2.97
C SER A 64 10.07 -2.78 2.79
N VAL A 65 10.18 -3.40 1.62
CA VAL A 65 11.20 -4.39 1.28
C VAL A 65 12.12 -3.82 0.22
N MET A 66 13.40 -3.64 0.56
CA MET A 66 14.40 -3.21 -0.41
C MET A 66 14.64 -4.29 -1.47
N LEU A 67 13.98 -4.14 -2.62
CA LEU A 67 14.11 -4.98 -3.80
C LEU A 67 14.83 -4.22 -4.92
N LYS A 68 15.86 -4.84 -5.49
CA LYS A 68 16.48 -4.38 -6.74
C LYS A 68 15.68 -4.90 -7.93
N GLN A 69 15.99 -4.43 -9.13
CA GLN A 69 15.31 -4.88 -10.34
C GLN A 69 15.43 -6.39 -10.52
N GLU A 70 16.62 -6.95 -10.33
CA GLU A 70 16.88 -8.38 -10.41
C GLU A 70 16.02 -9.22 -9.45
N HIS A 71 15.73 -8.72 -8.24
CA HIS A 71 14.83 -9.39 -7.31
C HIS A 71 13.37 -9.34 -7.79
N ARG A 72 12.94 -8.21 -8.37
CA ARG A 72 11.58 -8.06 -8.92
C ARG A 72 11.37 -8.99 -10.10
N ASP A 73 12.35 -9.06 -10.99
CA ASP A 73 12.31 -9.94 -12.17
C ASP A 73 12.20 -11.41 -11.72
N TYR A 74 13.01 -11.82 -10.74
CA TYR A 74 12.97 -13.17 -10.15
C TYR A 74 11.64 -13.52 -9.49
N ILE A 75 11.00 -12.56 -8.80
CA ILE A 75 9.67 -12.76 -8.23
C ILE A 75 8.63 -12.88 -9.35
N SER A 76 8.68 -11.99 -10.34
CA SER A 76 7.71 -11.96 -11.45
C SER A 76 7.79 -13.16 -12.37
N SER A 77 8.93 -13.87 -12.43
CA SER A 77 9.04 -15.12 -13.18
C SER A 77 8.38 -16.31 -12.48
N GLN A 78 8.02 -16.19 -11.21
CA GLN A 78 7.46 -17.27 -10.38
C GLN A 78 6.03 -17.02 -9.92
N TYR A 79 5.64 -15.74 -9.79
CA TYR A 79 4.34 -15.35 -9.27
C TYR A 79 3.72 -14.25 -10.12
N ASP A 80 2.48 -14.46 -10.55
CA ASP A 80 1.68 -13.49 -11.31
C ASP A 80 0.92 -12.50 -10.41
N ASP A 81 1.01 -12.65 -9.09
CA ASP A 81 0.33 -11.80 -8.11
C ASP A 81 1.26 -11.33 -6.99
N CYS A 82 0.78 -10.35 -6.22
CA CYS A 82 1.51 -9.72 -5.13
C CYS A 82 1.83 -10.72 -4.01
N LEU A 83 3.05 -10.64 -3.50
CA LEU A 83 3.49 -11.36 -2.30
C LEU A 83 3.39 -10.46 -1.06
N CYS A 84 3.23 -11.06 0.12
CA CYS A 84 3.35 -10.32 1.38
C CYS A 84 4.81 -9.92 1.66
N ALA A 85 5.03 -8.94 2.55
CA ALA A 85 6.39 -8.46 2.84
C ALA A 85 7.34 -9.53 3.38
N HIS A 86 6.81 -10.55 4.05
CA HIS A 86 7.61 -11.66 4.55
C HIS A 86 8.15 -12.51 3.39
N CYS A 87 7.27 -12.96 2.49
CA CYS A 87 7.65 -13.74 1.31
C CYS A 87 8.59 -12.96 0.39
N MET A 88 8.38 -11.66 0.18
CA MET A 88 9.33 -10.85 -0.61
C MET A 88 10.76 -10.84 -0.04
N ARG A 89 10.91 -10.88 1.30
CA ARG A 89 12.24 -11.00 1.94
C ARG A 89 12.85 -12.37 1.74
N ILE A 90 12.03 -13.43 1.75
CA ILE A 90 12.46 -14.81 1.47
C ILE A 90 12.95 -14.90 0.02
N MET A 91 12.12 -14.52 -0.96
CA MET A 91 12.47 -14.57 -2.38
C MET A 91 13.76 -13.80 -2.70
N ARG A 92 13.94 -12.63 -2.07
CA ARG A 92 15.20 -11.87 -2.19
C ARG A 92 16.40 -12.66 -1.67
N SER A 93 16.25 -13.32 -0.53
CA SER A 93 17.32 -14.11 0.09
C SER A 93 17.67 -15.32 -0.77
N GLU A 94 16.65 -16.01 -1.29
CA GLU A 94 16.81 -17.13 -2.22
C GLU A 94 17.56 -16.71 -3.49
N TYR A 95 17.13 -15.62 -4.13
CA TYR A 95 17.81 -15.07 -5.30
C TYR A 95 19.30 -14.79 -5.03
N ASN A 96 19.62 -14.16 -3.89
CA ASN A 96 21.01 -13.83 -3.56
C ASN A 96 21.87 -15.07 -3.34
N VAL A 97 21.31 -16.11 -2.71
CA VAL A 97 21.99 -17.40 -2.50
C VAL A 97 22.21 -18.09 -3.84
N GLU A 98 21.18 -18.17 -4.69
CA GLU A 98 21.27 -18.77 -6.02
C GLU A 98 22.31 -18.05 -6.87
N LYS A 99 22.25 -16.70 -6.92
CA LYS A 99 23.19 -15.88 -7.67
C LYS A 99 24.63 -16.08 -7.25
N PHE A 100 24.89 -16.13 -5.94
CA PHE A 100 26.22 -16.40 -5.39
C PHE A 100 26.68 -17.81 -5.76
N ASN A 101 25.83 -18.82 -5.60
CA ASN A 101 26.15 -20.21 -5.92
C ASN A 101 26.50 -20.38 -7.42
N SER A 102 25.73 -19.77 -8.32
CA SER A 102 26.02 -19.82 -9.76
C SER A 102 27.36 -19.17 -10.12
N GLN A 103 27.69 -18.03 -9.49
CA GLN A 103 28.98 -17.37 -9.69
C GLN A 103 30.14 -18.25 -9.20
N MET A 104 29.99 -18.89 -8.05
CA MET A 104 31.00 -19.80 -7.51
C MET A 104 31.20 -21.03 -8.39
N GLN A 105 30.12 -21.61 -8.94
CA GLN A 105 30.21 -22.73 -9.89
C GLN A 105 30.96 -22.36 -11.17
N GLN A 106 30.72 -21.17 -11.73
CA GLN A 106 31.41 -20.73 -12.94
C GLN A 106 32.92 -20.57 -12.74
N LEU A 107 33.36 -20.24 -11.52
CA LEU A 107 34.78 -20.15 -11.17
C LEU A 107 35.45 -21.51 -10.96
N THR A 108 34.70 -22.54 -10.56
CA THR A 108 35.25 -23.89 -10.33
C THR A 108 35.31 -24.76 -11.59
N LEU A 109 34.50 -24.46 -12.61
CA LEU A 109 34.43 -25.18 -13.88
C LEU A 109 35.35 -24.63 -14.99
N GLY A 110 36.04 -23.51 -14.76
CA GLY A 110 36.98 -22.92 -15.71
C GLY A 110 38.43 -23.39 -15.55
N LYS A 111 38.69 -24.70 -15.74
CA LYS A 111 40.06 -25.23 -15.95
C LYS A 111 40.24 -25.68 -17.40
#